data_AF-A0A5P8JT04-F1
#
_entry.id   AF-A0A5P8JT04-F1
#
_cell.length_a   1.000
_cell.length_b   1.000
_cell.length_c   1.000
_cell.angle_alpha   90.00
_cell.angle_beta   90.00
_cell.angle_gamma   90.00
#
_symmetry.space_group_name_H-M   'P 1'
#
loop_
_entity.id
_entity.type
_entity.pdbx_description
1 polymer ?
#
loop_
_entity_poly.entity_id
_entity_poly.type
_entity_poly.pdbx_seq_one_letter_code
_entity_poly.pdbx_strand_id
1 'polypeptide(L)'
;MSKRGGLGCGGAFILILGIAVLINYWYIFVAIAVLGGAIWYYYHQKEVQDAQAQADADRQQSETERKEAQAGSQVDQIRRFKQLLDEGAITQSEFDQQKAKILGNDDTLKF
;
A
#
# COMPACT_ATOMS: atom_id res chain seq x y z
N MET A 1 24.59 23.13 54.18
CA MET A 1 25.74 24.03 54.01
C MET A 1 26.08 24.15 52.53
N SER A 2 25.59 25.19 51.87
CA SER A 2 25.97 25.51 50.49
C SER A 2 27.42 26.02 50.49
N LYS A 3 28.38 25.17 50.09
CA LYS A 3 29.75 25.63 49.80
C LYS A 3 29.68 26.64 48.66
N ARG A 4 29.73 27.93 49.02
CA ARG A 4 29.95 29.03 48.09
C ARG A 4 31.38 28.89 47.55
N GLY A 5 31.53 28.11 46.48
CA GLY A 5 32.76 28.13 45.70
C GLY A 5 32.84 29.48 45.01
N GLY A 6 33.70 30.37 45.51
CA GLY A 6 34.08 31.58 44.78
C GLY A 6 34.73 31.15 43.48
N LEU A 7 33.94 31.17 42.39
CA LEU A 7 34.42 30.88 41.05
C LEU A 7 35.38 32.01 40.68
N GLY A 8 36.68 31.79 40.88
CA GLY A 8 37.70 32.74 40.44
C GLY A 8 37.51 33.03 38.96
N CYS A 9 37.82 34.26 38.54
CA CYS A 9 37.56 34.78 37.18
C CYS A 9 37.90 33.78 36.06
N GLY A 10 38.99 33.01 36.19
CA GLY A 10 39.37 31.96 35.23
C GLY A 10 38.42 30.75 35.14
N GLY A 11 37.77 30.35 36.25
CA GLY A 11 36.77 29.29 36.26
C GLY A 11 35.48 29.69 35.55
N ALA A 12 35.09 30.97 35.61
CA ALA A 12 33.95 31.50 34.89
C ALA A 12 34.18 31.45 33.37
N PHE A 13 35.39 31.78 32.91
CA PHE A 13 35.75 31.69 31.49
C PHE A 13 35.75 30.25 30.97
N ILE A 14 36.25 29.28 31.74
CA ILE A 14 36.24 27.85 31.34
C ILE A 14 34.79 27.34 31.25
N LEU A 15 33.93 27.73 32.19
CA LEU A 15 32.51 27.34 32.19
C LEU A 15 31.77 27.95 30.99
N ILE A 16 31.99 29.24 30.71
CA ILE A 16 31.39 29.93 29.57
C ILE A 16 31.91 29.36 28.25
N LEU A 17 33.20 29.05 28.13
CA LEU A 17 33.75 28.39 26.94
C LEU A 17 33.17 26.99 26.76
N GLY A 18 33.06 26.21 27.83
CA GLY A 18 32.41 24.91 27.80
C GLY A 18 30.96 24.99 27.35
N ILE A 19 30.19 25.94 27.91
CA ILE A 19 28.79 26.19 27.53
C ILE A 19 28.68 26.70 26.10
N ALA A 20 29.56 27.60 25.66
CA ALA A 20 29.58 28.13 24.29
C ALA A 20 29.90 27.02 23.28
N VAL A 21 30.84 26.14 23.59
CA VAL A 21 31.13 24.95 22.77
C VAL A 21 29.93 24.01 22.77
N LEU A 22 29.27 23.79 23.92
CA LEU A 22 28.07 22.96 24.03
C LEU A 22 26.91 23.51 23.18
N ILE A 23 26.68 24.83 23.23
CA ILE A 23 25.65 25.55 22.45
C ILE A 23 26.02 25.62 20.96
N ASN A 24 27.30 25.58 20.61
CA ASN A 24 27.72 25.52 19.21
C ASN A 24 27.60 24.09 18.66
N TYR A 25 27.88 23.06 19.48
CA TYR A 25 27.93 21.66 19.04
C TYR A 25 26.65 20.85 19.29
N TRP A 26 25.68 21.31 20.08
CA TRP A 26 24.43 20.53 20.29
C TRP A 26 23.67 20.30 18.97
N TYR A 27 23.73 21.26 18.04
CA TYR A 27 23.14 21.11 16.71
C TYR A 27 23.78 19.97 15.91
N ILE A 28 25.06 19.66 16.11
CA ILE A 28 25.74 18.54 15.44
C ILE A 28 25.19 17.20 15.94
N PHE A 29 24.92 17.09 17.25
CA PHE A 29 24.28 15.89 17.80
C PHE A 29 22.84 15.73 17.28
N VAL A 30 22.07 16.84 17.23
CA VAL A 30 20.72 16.84 16.65
C VAL A 30 20.76 16.50 15.17
N ALA A 31 21.70 17.05 14.41
CA ALA A 31 21.86 16.77 13.00
C ALA A 31 22.18 15.29 12.74
N ILE A 32 23.09 14.69 13.53
CA ILE A 32 23.40 13.26 13.43
C ILE A 32 22.20 12.40 13.82
N ALA A 33 21.44 12.79 14.86
CA ALA A 33 20.23 12.06 15.27
C ALA A 33 19.13 12.12 14.20
N VAL A 34 18.92 13.28 13.57
CA VAL A 34 17.95 13.45 12.47
C VAL A 34 18.39 12.69 11.23
N LEU A 35 19.67 12.79 10.84
CA LEU A 35 20.20 12.04 9.70
C LEU A 35 20.16 10.53 9.94
N GLY A 36 20.55 10.07 11.14
CA GLY A 36 20.47 8.66 11.52
C GLY A 36 19.04 8.14 11.53
N GLY A 37 18.10 8.91 12.09
CA GLY A 37 16.67 8.60 12.07
C GLY A 37 16.08 8.57 10.67
N ALA A 38 16.46 9.51 9.81
CA ALA A 38 16.02 9.56 8.41
C ALA A 38 16.58 8.38 7.60
N ILE A 39 17.84 8.02 7.80
CA ILE A 39 18.46 6.84 7.16
C ILE A 39 17.77 5.55 7.63
N TRP A 40 17.54 5.40 8.94
CA TRP A 40 16.81 4.26 9.50
C TRP A 40 15.38 4.16 8.94
N TYR A 41 14.67 5.28 8.88
CA TYR A 41 13.32 5.36 8.31
C TYR A 41 13.32 4.98 6.82
N TYR A 42 14.28 5.50 6.05
CA TYR A 42 14.39 5.22 4.61
C TYR A 42 14.75 3.76 4.32
N TYR A 43 15.60 3.15 5.16
CA TYR A 43 15.90 1.72 5.06
C TYR A 43 14.69 0.85 5.42
N HIS A 44 13.95 1.21 6.46
CA HIS A 44 12.77 0.45 6.89
C HIS A 44 11.62 0.52 5.88
N GLN A 45 11.51 1.63 5.14
CA GLN A 45 10.47 1.81 4.14
C GLN A 45 10.59 0.87 2.91
N LYS A 46 11.79 0.31 2.64
CA LYS A 46 11.96 -0.65 1.53
C LYS A 46 11.23 -1.97 1.78
N GLU A 47 11.23 -2.48 3.00
CA GLU A 47 10.58 -3.76 3.33
C GLU A 47 9.05 -3.69 3.15
N VAL A 48 8.44 -2.53 3.41
CA VAL A 48 6.99 -2.32 3.27
C VAL A 48 6.57 -2.21 1.80
N GLN A 49 7.43 -1.68 0.93
CA GLN A 49 7.12 -1.48 -0.49
C GLN A 49 7.18 -2.80 -1.27
N ASP A 50 8.14 -3.66 -0.97
CA ASP A 50 8.26 -5.00 -1.58
C ASP A 50 7.10 -5.91 -1.15
N ALA A 51 6.66 -5.80 0.12
CA ALA A 51 5.49 -6.51 0.62
C ALA A 51 4.17 -6.05 -0.04
N GLN A 52 4.04 -4.75 -0.36
CA GLN A 52 2.90 -4.23 -1.10
C GLN A 52 2.92 -4.64 -2.57
N ALA A 53 4.08 -4.62 -3.22
CA ALA A 53 4.22 -5.04 -4.62
C ALA A 53 3.80 -6.50 -4.83
N GLN A 54 4.12 -7.40 -3.89
CA GLN A 54 3.67 -8.79 -3.95
C GLN A 54 2.16 -8.93 -3.67
N ALA A 55 1.63 -8.18 -2.70
CA ALA A 55 0.20 -8.20 -2.40
C ALA A 55 -0.67 -7.67 -3.57
N ASP A 56 -0.17 -6.67 -4.30
CA ASP A 56 -0.87 -6.11 -5.46
C ASP A 56 -0.77 -7.04 -6.69
N ALA A 57 0.36 -7.74 -6.88
CA ALA A 57 0.50 -8.74 -7.93
C ALA A 57 -0.46 -9.92 -7.73
N ASP A 58 -0.56 -10.45 -6.50
CA ASP A 58 -1.49 -11.54 -6.17
C ASP A 58 -2.97 -11.09 -6.31
N ARG A 59 -3.28 -9.84 -5.95
CA ARG A 59 -4.63 -9.28 -6.16
C ARG A 59 -4.99 -9.17 -7.64
N GLN A 60 -4.07 -8.67 -8.48
CA GLN A 60 -4.33 -8.56 -9.91
C GLN A 60 -4.48 -9.93 -10.57
N GLN A 61 -3.67 -10.91 -10.16
CA GLN A 61 -3.76 -12.25 -10.70
C GLN A 61 -5.06 -12.94 -10.29
N SER A 62 -5.45 -12.85 -9.01
CA SER A 62 -6.71 -13.43 -8.53
C SER A 62 -7.95 -12.75 -9.12
N GLU A 63 -7.92 -11.45 -9.38
CA GLU A 63 -8.99 -10.76 -10.11
C GLU A 63 -9.09 -11.21 -11.56
N THR A 64 -7.96 -11.41 -12.24
CA THR A 64 -7.93 -11.87 -13.63
C THR A 64 -8.45 -13.31 -13.73
N GLU A 65 -7.96 -14.22 -12.87
CA GLU A 65 -8.43 -15.61 -12.81
C GLU A 65 -9.93 -15.69 -12.48
N ARG A 66 -10.43 -14.84 -11.58
CA ARG A 66 -11.87 -14.74 -11.27
C ARG A 66 -12.68 -14.27 -12.46
N LYS A 67 -12.21 -13.24 -13.17
CA LYS A 67 -12.88 -12.72 -14.38
C LYS A 67 -12.91 -13.76 -15.49
N GLU A 68 -11.80 -14.47 -15.70
CA GLU A 68 -11.72 -15.56 -16.69
C GLU A 68 -12.64 -16.72 -16.33
N ALA A 69 -12.65 -17.16 -15.06
CA ALA A 69 -13.56 -18.21 -14.59
C ALA A 69 -15.03 -17.81 -14.72
N GLN A 70 -15.35 -16.54 -14.42
CA GLN A 70 -16.70 -16.01 -14.55
C GLN A 70 -17.11 -15.90 -16.02
N ALA A 71 -16.24 -15.42 -16.91
CA ALA A 71 -16.48 -15.35 -18.35
C ALA A 71 -16.70 -16.76 -18.95
N GLY A 72 -15.89 -17.74 -18.53
CA GLY A 72 -16.06 -19.15 -18.93
C GLY A 72 -17.44 -19.69 -18.52
N SER A 73 -17.85 -19.46 -17.27
CA SER A 73 -19.17 -19.88 -16.77
C SER A 73 -20.33 -19.23 -17.55
N GLN A 74 -20.21 -17.95 -17.91
CA GLN A 74 -21.21 -17.24 -18.70
C GLN A 74 -21.34 -17.81 -20.11
N VAL A 75 -20.22 -18.09 -20.77
CA VAL A 75 -20.19 -18.71 -22.11
C VAL A 75 -20.82 -20.11 -22.08
N ASP A 76 -20.53 -20.90 -21.05
CA ASP A 76 -21.14 -22.23 -20.88
C ASP A 76 -22.66 -22.16 -20.68
N GLN A 77 -23.16 -21.16 -19.94
CA GLN A 77 -24.60 -20.93 -19.79
C GLN A 77 -25.25 -20.60 -21.13
N ILE A 78 -24.67 -19.69 -21.91
CA ILE A 78 -25.18 -19.33 -23.25
C ILE A 78 -25.20 -20.55 -24.16
N ARG A 79 -24.17 -21.41 -24.10
CA ARG A 79 -24.10 -22.65 -24.89
C ARG A 79 -25.22 -23.63 -24.53
N ARG A 80 -25.53 -23.79 -23.24
CA ARG A 80 -26.66 -24.63 -22.77
C ARG A 80 -28.01 -24.10 -23.26
N PHE A 81 -28.23 -22.79 -23.20
CA PHE A 81 -29.46 -22.19 -23.74
C PHE A 81 -29.58 -22.40 -25.24
N LYS A 82 -28.48 -22.31 -26.00
CA LYS A 82 -28.50 -22.62 -27.43
C LYS A 82 -28.87 -24.07 -27.70
N GLN A 83 -28.35 -25.00 -26.91
CA GLN A 83 -28.71 -26.40 -27.05
C GLN A 83 -30.21 -26.64 -26.79
N LEU A 84 -30.78 -26.00 -25.77
CA LEU A 84 -32.23 -26.07 -25.50
C LEU A 84 -33.08 -25.47 -26.63
N LEU A 85 -32.57 -24.44 -27.31
CA LEU A 85 -33.22 -23.85 -28.48
C LEU A 85 -33.20 -24.82 -29.67
N ASP A 86 -32.05 -25.46 -29.91
CA ASP A 86 -31.89 -26.45 -30.98
C ASP A 86 -32.75 -27.72 -30.73
N GLU A 87 -32.94 -28.10 -29.46
CA GLU A 87 -33.84 -29.17 -29.03
C GLU A 87 -35.33 -28.76 -29.07
N GLY A 88 -35.64 -27.49 -29.32
CA GLY A 88 -37.00 -26.96 -29.35
C GLY A 88 -37.65 -26.81 -27.97
N ALA A 89 -36.86 -26.91 -26.89
CA ALA A 89 -37.34 -26.76 -25.52
C ALA A 89 -37.60 -25.30 -25.12
N ILE A 90 -36.96 -24.34 -25.80
CA ILE A 90 -37.16 -22.89 -25.63
C ILE A 90 -37.34 -22.20 -26.98
N THR A 91 -37.88 -20.98 -26.96
CA THR A 91 -38.05 -20.15 -28.15
C THR A 91 -36.88 -19.18 -28.38
N GLN A 92 -36.73 -18.67 -29.60
CA GLN A 92 -35.67 -17.69 -29.96
C GLN A 92 -35.72 -16.43 -29.07
N SER A 93 -36.92 -15.95 -28.77
CA SER A 93 -37.14 -14.78 -27.90
C SER A 93 -36.61 -15.01 -26.47
N GLU A 94 -36.80 -16.21 -25.93
CA GLU A 94 -36.33 -16.57 -24.59
C GLU A 94 -34.80 -16.72 -24.56
N PHE A 95 -34.22 -17.29 -25.61
CA PHE A 95 -32.77 -17.36 -25.79
C PHE A 95 -32.14 -15.96 -25.80
N ASP A 96 -32.68 -15.05 -26.61
CA ASP A 96 -32.12 -13.70 -26.75
C ASP A 96 -32.25 -12.88 -25.45
N GLN A 97 -33.32 -13.06 -24.68
CA GLN A 97 -33.46 -12.46 -23.34
C GLN A 97 -32.42 -12.99 -22.34
N GLN A 98 -32.20 -14.31 -22.29
CA GLN A 98 -31.21 -14.92 -21.40
C GLN A 98 -29.79 -14.49 -21.77
N LYS A 99 -29.47 -14.49 -23.07
CA LYS A 99 -28.18 -14.02 -23.59
C LYS A 99 -27.94 -12.55 -23.21
N ALA A 100 -28.90 -11.67 -23.45
CA ALA A 100 -28.77 -10.25 -23.08
C ALA A 100 -28.58 -10.06 -21.57
N LYS A 101 -29.26 -10.86 -20.75
CA LYS A 101 -29.12 -10.82 -19.29
C LYS A 101 -27.74 -11.28 -18.80
N ILE A 102 -27.20 -12.33 -19.41
CA ILE A 102 -25.87 -12.86 -19.06
C ILE A 102 -24.79 -11.84 -19.45
N LEU A 103 -24.82 -11.31 -20.68
CA LEU A 103 -23.83 -10.31 -21.13
C LEU A 103 -23.99 -8.97 -20.38
N GLY A 104 -25.21 -8.54 -20.08
CA GLY A 104 -25.46 -7.30 -19.33
C GLY A 104 -24.98 -7.37 -17.87
N ASN A 105 -24.93 -8.57 -17.28
CA ASN A 105 -24.36 -8.79 -15.95
C ASN A 105 -22.82 -8.70 -15.94
N ASP A 106 -22.15 -8.91 -17.08
CA ASP A 106 -20.69 -8.74 -17.22
C ASP A 106 -20.31 -7.25 -17.20
N ASP A 107 -21.08 -6.41 -17.90
CA ASP A 107 -20.85 -4.96 -17.97
C ASP A 107 -21.17 -4.24 -16.65
N THR A 108 -22.12 -4.73 -15.85
CA THR A 108 -22.46 -4.15 -14.54
C THR A 108 -21.43 -4.43 -13.44
N LEU A 109 -20.42 -5.25 -13.70
CA LEU A 109 -19.31 -5.50 -12.76
C LEU A 109 -18.05 -4.66 -13.07
N LYS A 110 -18.11 -3.77 -14.06
CA LYS A 110 -17.10 -2.74 -14.30
C LYS A 110 -17.47 -1.45 -13.56
N PHE A 111 -17.27 -1.42 -12.24
CA PHE A 111 -17.28 -0.19 -11.45
C PHE A 111 -16.11 -0.17 -10.47
#